data_AF-A0A1B6C4T9-F1
#
_entry.id   AF-A0A1B6C4T9-F1
#
_cell.length_a   1.000
_cell.length_b   1.000
_cell.length_c   1.000
_cell.angle_alpha   90.00
_cell.angle_beta   90.00
_cell.angle_gamma   90.00
#
_symmetry.space_group_name_H-M   'P 1'
#
loop_
_entity.id
_entity.type
_entity.pdbx_description
1 polymer ?
#
loop_
_entity_poly.entity_id
_entity_poly.type
_entity_poly.pdbx_seq_one_letter_code
_entity_poly.pdbx_strand_id
1 'polypeptide(L)'
;MNCDNMKRALCIMLCLLCFKFINARLSGLYIDNGLDQTIIQRVLTKQEKQNVEHEILNLLGLTNRPRPVTNSKTLGSSAPKFLLDIYRSLLDNSSGRSTRSELTL
;
A
#
# COMPACT_ATOMS: atom_id res chain seq x y z
N MET A 1 -26.85 -38.11 -1.18
CA MET A 1 -25.86 -37.02 -1.13
C MET A 1 -26.32 -35.94 -2.08
N ASN A 2 -26.65 -34.70 -1.66
CA ASN A 2 -26.61 -33.51 -2.55
C ASN A 2 -27.06 -32.17 -1.90
N CYS A 3 -27.89 -32.14 -0.85
CA CYS A 3 -28.34 -30.86 -0.27
C CYS A 3 -27.34 -30.27 0.74
N ASP A 4 -26.79 -31.08 1.63
CA ASP A 4 -25.84 -30.59 2.65
C ASP A 4 -24.50 -30.17 2.04
N ASN A 5 -24.04 -30.88 1.00
CA ASN A 5 -22.83 -30.51 0.27
C ASN A 5 -23.02 -29.20 -0.53
N MET A 6 -24.23 -28.96 -1.07
CA MET A 6 -24.56 -27.72 -1.77
C MET A 6 -24.56 -26.52 -0.82
N LYS A 7 -25.16 -26.68 0.36
CA LYS A 7 -25.17 -25.63 1.41
C LYS A 7 -23.76 -25.33 1.91
N ARG A 8 -22.94 -26.37 2.13
CA ARG A 8 -21.54 -26.21 2.54
C ARG A 8 -20.71 -25.53 1.45
N ALA A 9 -20.87 -25.92 0.19
CA ALA A 9 -20.19 -25.29 -0.93
C ALA A 9 -20.58 -23.81 -1.09
N LEU A 10 -21.87 -23.49 -0.99
CA LEU A 10 -22.37 -22.11 -1.02
C LEU A 10 -21.78 -21.28 0.14
N CYS A 11 -21.76 -21.84 1.35
CA CYS A 11 -21.20 -21.19 2.53
C CYS A 11 -19.70 -20.94 2.36
N ILE A 12 -18.94 -21.92 1.86
CA ILE A 12 -17.51 -21.77 1.57
C ILE A 12 -17.28 -20.68 0.50
N MET A 13 -18.06 -20.69 -0.59
CA MET A 13 -17.95 -19.69 -1.65
C MET A 13 -18.26 -18.28 -1.15
N LEU A 14 -19.29 -18.13 -0.31
CA LEU A 14 -19.63 -16.86 0.33
C LEU A 14 -18.50 -16.39 1.25
N CYS A 15 -17.96 -17.27 2.09
CA CYS A 15 -16.83 -16.97 2.98
C CYS A 15 -15.59 -16.52 2.19
N LEU A 16 -15.25 -17.23 1.10
CA LEU A 16 -14.11 -16.86 0.24
C LEU A 16 -14.33 -15.50 -0.42
N LEU A 17 -15.54 -15.21 -0.89
CA LEU A 17 -15.89 -13.92 -1.49
C LEU A 17 -15.78 -12.78 -0.47
N CYS A 18 -16.35 -12.97 0.72
CA CYS A 18 -16.27 -12.01 1.82
C CYS A 18 -14.83 -11.75 2.24
N PHE A 19 -14.02 -12.79 2.38
CA PHE A 19 -12.60 -12.68 2.75
C PHE A 19 -11.82 -11.87 1.72
N LYS A 20 -12.01 -12.13 0.42
CA LYS A 20 -11.36 -11.36 -0.65
C LYS A 20 -11.79 -9.89 -0.65
N PHE A 21 -13.07 -9.62 -0.43
CA PHE A 21 -13.60 -8.25 -0.41
C PHE A 21 -13.05 -7.42 0.76
N ILE A 22 -12.91 -8.04 1.94
CA ILE A 22 -12.33 -7.39 3.12
C ILE A 22 -10.85 -7.09 2.90
N ASN A 23 -10.07 -8.05 2.39
CA ASN A 23 -8.64 -7.86 2.11
C ASN A 23 -8.38 -6.77 1.06
N ALA A 24 -9.20 -6.68 0.01
CA ALA A 24 -9.06 -5.63 -1.01
C ALA A 24 -9.35 -4.20 -0.47
N ARG A 25 -10.02 -4.10 0.69
CA ARG A 25 -10.34 -2.82 1.35
C ARG A 25 -9.30 -2.41 2.40
N LEU A 26 -8.43 -3.32 2.83
CA LEU A 26 -7.42 -3.07 3.86
C LEU A 26 -6.27 -2.23 3.29
N SER A 27 -6.44 -0.90 3.34
CA SER A 27 -5.37 0.07 3.24
C SER A 27 -4.96 0.46 4.67
N GLY A 28 -3.68 0.37 4.99
CA GLY A 28 -3.20 0.61 6.36
C GLY A 28 -1.81 1.25 6.38
N LEU A 29 -1.43 1.72 7.56
CA LEU A 29 -0.06 2.10 7.85
C LEU A 29 0.73 0.86 8.18
N TYR A 30 1.86 0.69 7.52
CA TYR A 30 2.75 -0.44 7.68
C TYR A 30 4.08 0.03 8.25
N ILE A 31 4.60 -0.70 9.24
CA ILE A 31 5.87 -0.42 9.89
C ILE A 31 6.80 -1.63 9.75
N ASP A 32 8.10 -1.38 9.72
CA ASP A 32 9.12 -2.42 9.82
C ASP A 32 9.34 -2.77 11.29
N ASN A 33 9.26 -4.06 11.63
CA ASN A 33 9.50 -4.54 12.99
C ASN A 33 11.00 -4.80 13.30
N GLY A 34 11.90 -4.49 12.38
CA GLY A 34 13.34 -4.72 12.53
C GLY A 34 13.78 -6.16 12.27
N LEU A 35 12.86 -7.01 11.79
CA LEU A 35 13.13 -8.38 11.33
C LEU A 35 12.98 -8.49 9.80
N ASP A 36 13.16 -7.38 9.08
CA ASP A 36 12.88 -7.24 7.65
C ASP A 36 11.43 -7.65 7.29
N GLN A 37 10.50 -7.45 8.23
CA GLN A 37 9.07 -7.76 8.05
C GLN A 37 8.23 -6.51 8.19
N THR A 38 7.37 -6.31 7.20
CA THR A 38 6.39 -5.23 7.20
C THR A 38 5.10 -5.69 7.90
N ILE A 39 4.78 -5.09 9.05
CA ILE A 39 3.55 -5.36 9.80
C ILE A 39 2.55 -4.21 9.69
N ILE A 40 1.26 -4.52 9.66
CA ILE A 40 0.22 -3.49 9.71
C ILE A 40 0.14 -2.92 11.12
N GLN A 41 0.45 -1.64 11.27
CA GLN A 41 0.28 -0.93 12.53
C GLN A 41 -1.19 -0.60 12.78
N ARG A 42 -1.88 -0.12 11.73
CA ARG A 42 -3.27 0.34 11.80
C ARG A 42 -3.94 0.32 10.42
N VAL A 43 -5.22 -0.03 10.39
CA VAL A 43 -6.08 0.12 9.22
C VAL A 43 -6.58 1.56 9.11
N LEU A 44 -6.53 2.15 7.92
CA LEU A 44 -7.06 3.48 7.67
C LEU A 44 -8.56 3.42 7.34
N THR A 45 -9.31 4.37 7.88
CA THR A 45 -10.70 4.58 7.44
C THR A 45 -10.73 5.12 6.01
N LYS A 46 -11.89 5.02 5.35
CA LYS A 46 -12.07 5.54 3.98
C LYS A 46 -11.76 7.05 3.92
N GLN A 47 -12.16 7.81 4.94
CA GLN A 47 -11.94 9.25 4.99
C GLN A 47 -10.46 9.58 5.18
N GLU A 48 -9.76 8.89 6.09
CA GLU A 48 -8.32 9.09 6.28
C GLU A 48 -7.53 8.77 5.02
N LYS A 49 -7.91 7.69 4.33
CA LYS A 49 -7.32 7.35 3.03
C LYS A 49 -7.50 8.48 2.02
N GLN A 50 -8.69 9.06 1.92
CA GLN A 50 -8.98 10.16 1.00
C GLN A 50 -8.18 11.42 1.37
N ASN A 51 -8.10 11.75 2.65
CA ASN A 51 -7.35 12.91 3.13
C ASN A 51 -5.85 12.78 2.80
N VAL A 52 -5.26 11.62 3.09
CA VAL A 52 -3.86 11.33 2.78
C VAL A 52 -3.62 11.36 1.27
N GLU A 53 -4.52 10.80 0.47
CA GLU A 53 -4.44 10.86 -1.00
C GLU A 53 -4.44 12.31 -1.49
N HIS A 54 -5.33 13.16 -0.99
CA HIS A 54 -5.38 14.58 -1.34
C HIS A 54 -4.12 15.33 -0.93
N GLU A 55 -3.59 15.06 0.26
CA GLU A 55 -2.35 15.67 0.74
C GLU A 55 -1.15 15.29 -0.13
N ILE A 56 -1.00 14.01 -0.46
CA ILE A 56 0.06 13.52 -1.36
C ILE A 56 -0.05 14.20 -2.73
N LEU A 57 -1.27 14.27 -3.29
CA LEU A 57 -1.50 14.90 -4.59
C LEU A 57 -1.17 16.39 -4.54
N ASN A 58 -1.57 17.09 -3.48
CA ASN A 58 -1.26 18.50 -3.29
C ASN A 58 0.25 18.74 -3.15
N LEU A 59 0.95 17.91 -2.39
CA LEU A 59 2.41 17.98 -2.22
C LEU A 59 3.14 17.82 -3.57
N LEU A 60 2.63 16.95 -4.44
CA LEU A 60 3.18 16.71 -5.78
C LEU A 60 2.68 17.71 -6.84
N GLY A 61 1.79 18.63 -6.49
CA GLY A 61 1.15 19.56 -7.44
C GLY A 61 0.25 18.87 -8.46
N LEU A 62 -0.30 17.70 -8.13
CA LEU A 62 -1.16 16.90 -9.00
C LEU A 62 -2.63 17.20 -8.69
N THR A 63 -3.42 17.51 -9.71
CA THR A 63 -4.86 17.75 -9.55
C THR A 63 -5.65 16.46 -9.33
N ASN A 64 -5.20 15.34 -9.92
CA ASN A 64 -5.87 14.05 -9.86
C ASN A 64 -4.84 12.90 -9.85
N ARG A 65 -5.25 11.74 -9.32
CA ARG A 65 -4.43 10.54 -9.32
C ARG A 65 -4.12 10.09 -10.77
N PRO A 66 -2.84 9.88 -11.13
CA PRO A 66 -2.47 9.35 -12.44
C PRO A 66 -3.10 7.97 -12.67
N ARG A 67 -3.72 7.79 -13.84
CA ARG A 67 -4.34 6.50 -14.20
C ARG A 67 -3.24 5.48 -14.48
N PRO A 68 -3.27 4.28 -13.87
CA PRO A 68 -2.32 3.23 -14.21
C PRO A 68 -2.43 2.92 -15.70
N VAL A 69 -1.31 2.92 -16.42
CA VAL A 69 -1.29 2.61 -17.85
C VAL A 69 -1.50 1.11 -18.00
N THR A 70 -2.75 0.67 -18.21
CA THR A 70 -3.14 -0.76 -18.23
C THR A 70 -2.47 -1.58 -19.35
N ASN A 71 -1.76 -0.93 -20.28
CA ASN A 71 -1.22 -1.52 -21.50
C ASN A 71 0.32 -1.46 -21.63
N SER A 72 1.07 -1.06 -20.60
CA SER A 72 2.52 -1.15 -20.69
C SER A 72 2.97 -2.60 -20.51
N LYS A 73 3.08 -3.35 -21.61
CA LYS A 73 3.73 -4.67 -21.70
C LYS A 73 5.22 -4.65 -21.25
N THR A 74 5.71 -3.54 -20.70
CA THR A 74 7.11 -3.26 -20.37
C THR A 74 7.44 -3.28 -18.87
N LEU A 75 6.47 -3.48 -17.96
CA LEU A 75 6.72 -3.43 -16.50
C LEU A 75 6.57 -4.80 -15.80
N GLY A 76 6.99 -5.88 -16.44
CA GLY A 76 7.00 -7.21 -15.83
C GLY A 76 7.93 -7.35 -14.60
N SER A 77 8.92 -6.48 -14.42
CA SER A 77 9.75 -6.35 -13.21
C SER A 77 10.95 -5.49 -13.57
N SER A 78 10.81 -4.17 -13.50
CA SER A 78 11.91 -3.18 -13.56
C SER A 78 11.25 -1.81 -13.51
N ALA A 79 11.08 -1.20 -12.33
CA ALA A 79 11.39 0.23 -12.35
C ALA A 79 12.82 0.28 -12.95
N PRO A 80 13.05 0.94 -14.10
CA PRO A 80 14.33 0.86 -14.81
C PRO A 80 15.45 0.96 -13.79
N LYS A 81 16.30 -0.08 -13.63
CA LYS A 81 17.17 -0.28 -12.43
C LYS A 81 17.85 1.00 -11.96
N PHE A 82 18.30 1.80 -12.92
CA PHE A 82 18.79 3.16 -12.73
C PHE A 82 17.95 4.06 -11.79
N LEU A 83 16.63 4.15 -11.99
CA LEU A 83 15.74 4.94 -11.14
C LEU A 83 15.67 4.39 -9.71
N LEU A 84 15.73 3.06 -9.56
CA LEU A 84 15.78 2.44 -8.24
C LEU A 84 17.11 2.70 -7.55
N ASP A 85 18.22 2.66 -8.30
CA ASP A 85 19.56 2.93 -7.78
C ASP A 85 19.75 4.39 -7.38
N ILE A 86 19.20 5.35 -8.15
CA ILE A 86 19.14 6.76 -7.74
C ILE A 86 18.33 6.91 -6.45
N TYR A 87 17.14 6.30 -6.38
CA TYR A 87 16.30 6.41 -5.19
C TYR A 87 17.00 5.87 -3.94
N ARG A 88 17.66 4.71 -4.04
CA ARG A 88 18.46 4.13 -2.96
C ARG A 88 19.61 5.04 -2.54
N SER A 89 20.37 5.57 -3.51
CA SER A 89 21.44 6.53 -3.24
C SER A 89 20.95 7.76 -2.47
N LEU A 90 19.77 8.30 -2.81
CA LEU A 90 19.18 9.44 -2.07
C LEU A 90 18.77 9.06 -0.64
N LEU A 91 18.24 7.85 -0.41
CA LEU A 91 17.91 7.36 0.93
C LEU A 91 19.16 7.19 1.80
N ASP A 92 20.20 6.56 1.25
CA ASP A 92 21.45 6.34 1.97
C ASP A 92 22.10 7.67 2.35
N ASN A 93 22.11 8.65 1.44
CA ASN A 93 22.65 9.99 1.71
C ASN A 93 21.79 10.81 2.69
N SER A 94 20.46 10.61 2.74
CA SER A 94 19.56 11.35 3.65
C SER A 94 19.49 10.76 5.06
N SER A 95 19.81 9.48 5.24
CA SER A 95 19.90 8.81 6.55
C SER A 95 20.98 9.40 7.48
N GLY A 96 21.92 10.20 6.94
CA GLY A 96 22.88 11.00 7.71
C GLY A 96 22.33 12.34 8.24
N ARG A 97 21.12 12.75 7.82
CA ARG A 97 20.44 13.95 8.34
C ARG A 97 19.37 13.52 9.33
N SER A 98 19.82 13.14 10.52
CA SER A 98 19.00 12.86 11.69
C SER A 98 17.91 13.94 11.82
N THR A 99 16.65 13.54 11.79
CA THR A 99 15.49 14.34 12.23
C THR A 99 15.62 14.57 13.74
N ARG A 100 16.58 15.42 14.12
CA ARG A 100 16.71 16.01 15.46
C ARG A 100 16.51 17.51 15.30
N SER A 101 15.29 17.89 14.92
CA SER A 101 14.83 19.24 15.28
C SER A 101 14.45 19.17 16.75
N GLU A 102 15.34 19.70 17.57
CA GLU A 102 15.08 20.00 18.97
C GLU A 102 13.76 20.78 19.08
N LEU A 103 12.79 20.19 19.77
CA LEU A 103 11.71 20.97 20.36
C LEU A 103 12.29 21.69 21.57
N THR A 104 12.76 22.91 21.33
CA THR A 104 12.89 23.92 22.38
C THR A 104 12.03 25.11 21.97
N LEU A 105 10.83 25.17 22.53
CA LEU A 105 10.25 26.38 23.13
C LEU A 105 9.18 25.95 24.13
#